data_AF-A0A348N1I1-F1
#
_entry.id   AF-A0A348N1I1-F1
#
_cell.length_a   1.000
_cell.length_b   1.000
_cell.length_c   1.000
_cell.angle_alpha   90.00
_cell.angle_beta   90.00
_cell.angle_gamma   90.00
#
_symmetry.space_group_name_H-M   'P 1'
#
loop_
_entity.id
_entity.type
_entity.pdbx_description
1 polymer ?
#
loop_
_entity_poly.entity_id
_entity_poly.type
_entity_poly.pdbx_seq_one_letter_code
_entity_poly.pdbx_strand_id
1 'polypeptide(L)'
;GTAIGFLMEYDQMTFPEAVEELANLAGLTVPTQQYQQQQGPSKQPLYALLEKVADYYVQQLHHHPNRAVFHDYLAKRGLSSEVVKHFQLGMAADGWDNVLKQFGGNSAALTQLKAVGLLSDNDKGRHYDKFRHRLMFPIRDRRGRVVGFGGRVLDDSTPKYLNSPETVLFHKGEELYGLFQARKANRVLQRVIIVEGYMDVIALAEAGISNAVATLGTATTEHHLKQLQRVTEEVVFCFDGDKAGRNAAWRAA
;
A
#
# COMPACT_ATOMS: atom_id res chain seq x y z
N GLY A 1 9.23 -30.10 -11.36
CA GLY A 1 9.13 -29.14 -10.25
C GLY A 1 7.93 -29.47 -9.38
N THR A 2 7.94 -29.04 -8.12
CA THR A 2 6.78 -29.14 -7.20
C THR A 2 5.96 -27.84 -7.25
N ALA A 3 4.69 -27.87 -6.85
CA ALA A 3 3.88 -26.64 -6.74
C ALA A 3 4.51 -25.64 -5.76
N ILE A 4 5.14 -26.13 -4.68
CA ILE A 4 5.90 -25.31 -3.73
C ILE A 4 7.10 -24.66 -4.43
N GLY A 5 7.89 -25.45 -5.17
CA GLY A 5 9.03 -24.94 -5.92
C GLY A 5 8.61 -23.90 -6.97
N PHE A 6 7.47 -24.10 -7.63
CA PHE A 6 6.91 -23.12 -8.54
C PHE A 6 6.62 -21.80 -7.84
N LEU A 7 5.91 -21.77 -6.70
CA LEU A 7 5.66 -20.51 -5.99
C LEU A 7 6.94 -19.87 -5.44
N MET A 8 7.91 -20.68 -5.02
CA MET A 8 9.19 -20.16 -4.55
C MET A 8 9.99 -19.50 -5.69
N GLU A 9 10.04 -20.13 -6.86
CA GLU A 9 10.79 -19.61 -8.01
C GLU A 9 10.03 -18.50 -8.75
N TYR A 10 8.72 -18.66 -8.91
CA TYR A 10 7.86 -17.77 -9.68
C TYR A 10 7.40 -16.57 -8.85
N ASP A 11 6.88 -16.83 -7.65
CA ASP A 11 6.37 -15.79 -6.75
C ASP A 11 7.42 -15.34 -5.73
N GLN A 12 8.68 -15.78 -5.86
CA GLN A 12 9.80 -15.40 -4.99
C GLN A 12 9.45 -15.53 -3.51
N MET A 13 8.66 -16.55 -3.19
CA MET A 13 8.21 -16.89 -1.85
C MET A 13 9.27 -17.71 -1.13
N THR A 14 9.38 -17.55 0.18
CA THR A 14 10.10 -18.53 0.99
C THR A 14 9.29 -19.83 1.08
N PHE A 15 9.94 -20.95 1.41
CA PHE A 15 9.27 -22.24 1.53
C PHE A 15 8.05 -22.22 2.48
N PRO A 16 8.11 -21.62 3.69
CA PRO A 16 6.93 -21.53 4.55
C PRO A 16 5.78 -20.74 3.93
N GLU A 17 6.09 -19.67 3.18
CA GLU A 17 5.07 -18.84 2.53
C GLU A 17 4.40 -19.57 1.37
N ALA A 18 5.18 -20.30 0.57
CA ALA A 18 4.67 -21.14 -0.50
C ALA A 18 3.77 -22.27 0.06
N VAL A 19 4.13 -22.86 1.19
CA VAL A 19 3.31 -23.87 1.89
C VAL A 19 2.01 -23.26 2.43
N GLU A 20 2.07 -22.09 3.07
CA GLU A 20 0.88 -21.35 3.52
C GLU A 20 -0.05 -20.98 2.36
N GLU A 21 0.49 -20.47 1.26
CA GLU A 21 -0.29 -20.04 0.09
C GLU A 21 -1.04 -21.23 -0.53
N LEU A 22 -0.35 -22.35 -0.75
CA LEU A 22 -0.98 -23.56 -1.29
C LEU A 22 -2.00 -24.16 -0.33
N ALA A 23 -1.75 -24.09 0.97
CA ALA A 23 -2.71 -24.55 1.97
C ALA A 23 -3.99 -23.69 1.96
N ASN A 24 -3.85 -22.36 1.91
CA ASN A 24 -4.98 -21.45 1.78
C ASN A 24 -5.79 -21.69 0.51
N LEU A 25 -5.11 -21.88 -0.64
CA LEU A 25 -5.76 -22.22 -1.91
C LEU A 25 -6.52 -23.55 -1.85
N ALA A 26 -5.99 -24.53 -1.12
CA ALA A 26 -6.60 -25.83 -0.92
C ALA A 26 -7.65 -25.87 0.22
N GLY A 27 -7.88 -24.75 0.92
CA GLY A 27 -8.73 -24.72 2.11
C GLY A 27 -8.20 -25.56 3.28
N LEU A 28 -6.89 -25.82 3.30
CA LEU A 28 -6.20 -26.60 4.31
C LEU A 28 -5.48 -25.70 5.31
N THR A 29 -5.38 -26.14 6.56
CA THR A 29 -4.58 -25.49 7.59
C THR A 29 -3.22 -26.18 7.69
N VAL A 30 -2.12 -25.42 7.62
CA VAL A 30 -0.77 -25.97 7.82
C VAL A 30 -0.56 -26.27 9.31
N PRO A 31 -0.24 -27.51 9.72
CA PRO A 31 0.00 -27.84 11.12
C PRO A 31 1.27 -27.16 11.65
N THR A 32 1.13 -26.26 12.61
CA THR A 32 2.24 -25.52 13.25
C THR A 32 2.89 -26.34 14.37
N GLN A 33 3.42 -27.53 14.07
CA GLN A 33 4.17 -28.29 15.05
C GLN A 33 5.65 -27.86 15.01
N GLN A 34 6.09 -27.18 16.08
CA GLN A 34 7.47 -26.80 16.44
C GLN A 34 8.05 -25.46 15.93
N TYR A 35 7.24 -24.40 15.86
CA TYR A 35 7.74 -23.03 15.99
C TYR A 35 6.94 -22.27 17.07
N GLN A 36 7.17 -22.63 18.33
CA GLN A 36 6.73 -21.85 19.50
C GLN A 36 7.62 -20.60 19.68
N GLN A 37 7.68 -19.74 18.66
CA GLN A 37 8.12 -18.36 18.82
C GLN A 37 6.94 -17.44 18.52
N GLN A 38 6.26 -17.05 19.61
CA GLN A 38 5.47 -15.82 19.73
C GLN A 38 4.62 -15.45 18.51
N GLN A 39 3.75 -16.35 18.04
CA GLN A 39 2.68 -15.90 17.14
C GLN A 39 1.67 -15.13 17.98
N GLY A 40 1.76 -13.80 17.93
CA GLY A 40 0.74 -12.90 18.45
C GLY A 40 -0.65 -13.19 17.84
N PRO A 41 -1.69 -12.47 18.28
CA PRO A 41 -3.05 -12.65 17.76
C PRO A 41 -3.09 -12.61 16.23
N SER A 42 -3.97 -13.42 15.64
CA SER A 42 -4.10 -13.54 14.18
C SER A 42 -4.31 -12.17 13.52
N LYS A 43 -3.50 -11.90 12.49
CA LYS A 43 -3.55 -10.66 11.69
C LYS A 43 -4.64 -10.70 10.60
N GLN A 44 -5.22 -11.87 10.32
CA GLN A 44 -6.21 -12.06 9.24
C GLN A 44 -7.40 -11.09 9.29
N PRO A 45 -8.03 -10.84 10.47
CA PRO A 45 -9.14 -9.88 10.54
C PRO A 45 -8.73 -8.45 10.17
N LEU A 46 -7.49 -8.07 10.43
CA LEU A 46 -6.97 -6.73 10.14
C LEU A 46 -6.75 -6.53 8.63
N TYR A 47 -6.19 -7.54 7.94
CA TYR A 47 -6.10 -7.53 6.47
C TYR A 47 -7.50 -7.46 5.83
N ALA A 48 -8.44 -8.28 6.30
CA ALA A 48 -9.80 -8.29 5.78
C ALA A 48 -10.51 -6.94 5.99
N LEU A 49 -10.26 -6.26 7.11
CA LEU A 49 -10.76 -4.91 7.36
C LEU A 49 -10.15 -3.89 6.38
N LEU A 50 -8.83 -3.92 6.19
CA LEU A 50 -8.15 -3.01 5.27
C LEU A 50 -8.61 -3.15 3.82
N GLU A 51 -8.81 -4.37 3.33
CA GLU A 51 -9.38 -4.60 1.99
C GLU A 51 -10.80 -4.02 1.88
N LYS A 52 -11.67 -4.26 2.87
CA LYS A 52 -13.02 -3.67 2.89
C LYS A 52 -13.01 -2.14 2.86
N VAL A 53 -12.05 -1.52 3.55
CA VAL A 53 -11.90 -0.05 3.56
C VAL A 53 -11.32 0.45 2.24
N ALA A 54 -10.40 -0.29 1.61
CA ALA A 54 -9.90 0.04 0.27
C ALA A 54 -11.04 0.00 -0.76
N ASP A 55 -11.84 -1.07 -0.76
CA ASP A 55 -13.03 -1.18 -1.60
C ASP A 55 -14.00 -0.03 -1.34
N TYR A 56 -14.25 0.32 -0.08
CA TYR A 56 -15.08 1.46 0.27
C TYR A 56 -14.57 2.76 -0.35
N TYR A 57 -13.28 3.07 -0.26
CA TYR A 57 -12.74 4.29 -0.88
C TYR A 57 -12.85 4.27 -2.41
N VAL A 58 -12.67 3.12 -3.06
CA VAL A 58 -12.92 2.97 -4.50
C VAL A 58 -14.39 3.24 -4.82
N GLN A 59 -15.32 2.68 -4.04
CA GLN A 59 -16.75 2.94 -4.18
C GLN A 59 -17.11 4.41 -3.97
N GLN A 60 -16.46 5.11 -3.03
CA GLN A 60 -16.63 6.55 -2.84
C GLN A 60 -16.19 7.32 -4.10
N LEU A 61 -15.05 6.97 -4.70
CA LEU A 61 -14.58 7.62 -5.93
C LEU A 61 -15.56 7.41 -7.10
N HIS A 62 -16.25 6.26 -7.14
CA HIS A 62 -17.22 5.96 -8.18
C HIS A 62 -18.61 6.55 -7.92
N HIS A 63 -19.09 6.64 -6.68
CA HIS A 63 -20.51 6.88 -6.41
C HIS A 63 -20.80 8.08 -5.51
N HIS A 64 -19.81 8.63 -4.81
CA HIS A 64 -20.07 9.72 -3.88
C HIS A 64 -20.53 10.99 -4.62
N PRO A 65 -21.53 11.75 -4.10
CA PRO A 65 -22.02 12.97 -4.75
C PRO A 65 -20.93 13.99 -5.06
N ASN A 66 -19.94 14.12 -4.17
CA ASN A 66 -18.80 15.05 -4.34
C ASN A 66 -17.61 14.46 -5.10
N ARG A 67 -17.77 13.35 -5.84
CA ARG A 67 -16.66 12.71 -6.57
C ARG A 67 -16.07 13.56 -7.69
N ALA A 68 -16.81 14.52 -8.23
CA ALA A 68 -16.41 15.32 -9.40
C ALA A 68 -15.04 15.99 -9.21
N VAL A 69 -14.77 16.60 -8.05
CA VAL A 69 -13.49 17.25 -7.76
C VAL A 69 -12.29 16.28 -7.79
N PHE A 70 -12.50 15.01 -7.45
CA PHE A 70 -11.48 13.97 -7.50
C PHE A 70 -11.21 13.55 -8.94
N HIS A 71 -12.25 13.36 -9.75
CA HIS A 71 -12.14 13.06 -11.18
C HIS A 71 -11.47 14.20 -11.94
N ASP A 72 -11.83 15.46 -11.67
CA ASP A 72 -11.19 16.63 -12.26
C ASP A 72 -9.70 16.70 -11.91
N TYR A 73 -9.35 16.36 -10.67
CA TYR A 73 -7.95 16.30 -10.26
C TYR A 73 -7.17 15.21 -11.00
N LEU A 74 -7.73 13.99 -11.10
CA LEU A 74 -7.12 12.87 -11.84
C LEU A 74 -6.96 13.20 -13.33
N ALA A 75 -7.98 13.80 -13.95
CA ALA A 75 -7.95 14.23 -15.35
C ALA A 75 -6.89 15.32 -15.59
N LYS A 76 -6.80 16.33 -14.70
CA LYS A 76 -5.73 17.35 -14.77
C LYS A 76 -4.32 16.76 -14.64
N ARG A 77 -4.20 15.60 -13.99
CA ARG A 77 -2.95 14.84 -13.87
C ARG A 77 -2.70 13.89 -15.03
N GLY A 78 -3.62 13.80 -16.00
CA GLY A 78 -3.49 12.93 -17.16
C GLY A 78 -3.61 11.45 -16.83
N LEU A 79 -4.28 11.08 -15.75
CA LEU A 79 -4.43 9.68 -15.35
C LEU A 79 -5.68 9.06 -15.97
N SER A 80 -5.50 7.93 -16.67
CA SER A 80 -6.58 7.17 -17.27
C SER A 80 -7.44 6.44 -16.23
N SER A 81 -8.65 6.02 -16.64
CA SER A 81 -9.50 5.19 -15.80
C SER A 81 -8.88 3.81 -15.51
N GLU A 82 -8.06 3.35 -16.44
CA GLU A 82 -7.34 2.09 -16.45
C GLU A 82 -6.27 2.08 -15.37
N VAL A 83 -5.43 3.13 -15.29
CA VAL A 83 -4.40 3.23 -14.26
C VAL A 83 -5.02 3.47 -12.87
N VAL A 84 -6.08 4.28 -12.80
CA VAL A 84 -6.85 4.51 -11.57
C VAL A 84 -7.39 3.19 -11.02
N LYS A 85 -7.95 2.34 -11.90
CA LYS A 85 -8.41 0.99 -11.54
C LYS A 85 -7.26 0.04 -11.19
N HIS A 86 -6.16 0.08 -11.94
CA HIS A 86 -5.00 -0.79 -11.72
C HIS A 86 -4.38 -0.61 -10.33
N PHE A 87 -4.26 0.63 -9.87
CA PHE A 87 -3.78 0.97 -8.52
C PHE A 87 -4.88 1.05 -7.47
N GLN A 88 -6.13 0.83 -7.87
CA GLN A 88 -7.32 0.92 -7.02
C GLN A 88 -7.37 2.23 -6.22
N LEU A 89 -7.16 3.35 -6.92
CA LEU A 89 -7.25 4.65 -6.27
C LEU A 89 -8.67 4.87 -5.77
N GLY A 90 -8.78 5.50 -4.62
CA GLY A 90 -10.06 5.76 -3.97
C GLY A 90 -10.19 7.20 -3.51
N MET A 91 -11.32 7.50 -2.89
CA MET A 91 -11.63 8.82 -2.33
C MET A 91 -12.00 8.68 -0.86
N ALA A 92 -11.28 9.37 0.01
CA ALA A 92 -11.78 9.70 1.34
C ALA A 92 -12.58 11.00 1.22
N ALA A 93 -13.89 10.90 1.40
CA ALA A 93 -14.77 12.06 1.44
C ALA A 93 -14.36 13.02 2.58
N ASP A 94 -14.80 14.27 2.49
CA ASP A 94 -14.73 15.16 3.65
C ASP A 94 -15.68 14.65 4.76
N GLY A 95 -15.38 15.00 6.01
CA GLY A 95 -16.08 14.51 7.18
C GLY A 95 -15.17 13.78 8.16
N TRP A 96 -15.55 13.80 9.43
CA TRP A 96 -14.71 13.34 10.54
C TRP A 96 -14.88 11.86 10.89
N ASP A 97 -15.90 11.18 10.37
CA ASP A 97 -16.34 9.88 10.89
C ASP A 97 -16.98 8.98 9.82
N ASN A 98 -16.59 9.11 8.55
CA ASN A 98 -17.13 8.33 7.44
C ASN A 98 -16.78 6.83 7.58
N VAL A 99 -15.49 6.51 7.76
CA VAL A 99 -14.99 5.15 8.02
C VAL A 99 -15.46 4.68 9.39
N LEU A 100 -15.40 5.55 10.41
CA LEU A 100 -15.87 5.23 11.76
C LEU A 100 -17.35 4.80 11.77
N LYS A 101 -18.23 5.53 11.08
CA LYS A 101 -19.66 5.17 10.97
C LYS A 101 -19.88 3.87 10.21
N GLN A 102 -19.13 3.66 9.12
CA GLN A 102 -19.32 2.50 8.25
C GLN A 102 -18.77 1.20 8.86
N PHE A 103 -17.64 1.26 9.57
CA PHE A 103 -16.89 0.09 10.02
C PHE A 103 -16.75 -0.01 11.54
N GLY A 104 -17.05 1.03 12.29
CA GLY A 104 -16.86 1.11 13.75
C GLY A 104 -18.07 0.72 14.59
N GLY A 105 -18.94 -0.16 14.10
CA GLY A 105 -20.23 -0.48 14.74
C GLY A 105 -20.17 -1.13 16.13
N ASN A 106 -18.99 -1.56 16.60
CA ASN A 106 -18.78 -2.09 17.95
C ASN A 106 -17.36 -1.84 18.46
N SER A 107 -17.11 -2.11 19.74
CA SER A 107 -15.82 -1.87 20.41
C SER A 107 -14.65 -2.68 19.83
N ALA A 108 -14.91 -3.90 19.36
CA ALA A 108 -13.89 -4.73 18.72
C ALA A 108 -13.47 -4.14 17.36
N ALA A 109 -14.45 -3.73 16.54
CA ALA A 109 -14.19 -3.10 15.24
C ALA A 109 -13.49 -1.75 15.41
N LEU A 110 -13.88 -0.96 16.42
CA LEU A 110 -13.20 0.28 16.78
C LEU A 110 -11.72 0.03 17.14
N THR A 111 -11.45 -1.01 17.93
CA THR A 111 -10.07 -1.41 18.30
C THR A 111 -9.27 -1.82 17.05
N GLN A 112 -9.87 -2.58 16.14
CA GLN A 112 -9.23 -2.97 14.89
C GLN A 112 -8.91 -1.78 13.99
N LEU A 113 -9.85 -0.86 13.80
CA LEU A 113 -9.65 0.37 13.01
C LEU A 113 -8.48 1.22 13.55
N LYS A 114 -8.36 1.32 14.88
CA LYS A 114 -7.21 1.98 15.52
C LYS A 114 -5.91 1.22 15.28
N ALA A 115 -5.93 -0.11 15.45
CA ALA A 115 -4.76 -0.96 15.29
C ALA A 115 -4.15 -0.89 13.89
N VAL A 116 -4.96 -0.67 12.85
CA VAL A 116 -4.50 -0.47 11.46
C VAL A 116 -4.34 1.01 11.08
N GLY A 117 -4.45 1.93 12.04
CA GLY A 117 -4.15 3.35 11.84
C GLY A 117 -5.17 4.11 10.98
N LEU A 118 -6.43 3.64 10.90
CA LEU A 118 -7.51 4.33 10.18
C LEU A 118 -8.19 5.42 11.00
N LEU A 119 -8.02 5.39 12.33
CA LEU A 119 -8.56 6.39 13.24
C LEU A 119 -7.42 7.16 13.92
N SER A 120 -7.75 8.38 14.34
CA SER A 120 -6.92 9.22 15.20
C SER A 120 -7.75 9.70 16.39
N ASP A 121 -7.06 10.04 17.47
CA ASP A 121 -7.64 10.53 18.71
C ASP A 121 -7.46 12.05 18.82
N ASN A 122 -8.37 12.72 19.51
CA ASN A 122 -8.15 14.09 19.97
C ASN A 122 -7.86 14.11 21.49
N ASP A 123 -7.46 15.28 22.00
CA ASP A 123 -7.13 15.47 23.43
C ASP A 123 -8.30 15.15 24.38
N LYS A 124 -9.52 15.11 23.86
CA LYS A 124 -10.76 14.78 24.59
C LYS A 124 -11.17 13.30 24.43
N GLY A 125 -10.30 12.46 23.85
CA GLY A 125 -10.53 11.02 23.67
C GLY A 125 -11.55 10.65 22.59
N ARG A 126 -11.99 11.58 21.73
CA ARG A 126 -12.88 11.27 20.61
C ARG A 126 -12.09 10.72 19.42
N HIS A 127 -12.63 9.68 18.80
CA HIS A 127 -12.08 9.05 17.60
C HIS A 127 -12.63 9.72 16.35
N TYR A 128 -11.76 9.88 15.35
CA TYR A 128 -12.14 10.39 14.04
C TYR A 128 -11.28 9.76 12.95
N ASP A 129 -11.77 9.79 11.72
CA ASP A 129 -11.10 9.25 10.55
C ASP A 129 -9.75 9.94 10.33
N LYS A 130 -8.69 9.15 10.15
CA LYS A 130 -7.34 9.69 9.88
C LYS A 130 -7.28 10.39 8.52
N PHE A 131 -7.92 9.81 7.51
CA PHE A 131 -7.93 10.31 6.14
C PHE A 131 -9.26 10.99 5.84
N ARG A 132 -9.20 12.27 5.44
CA ARG A 132 -10.36 13.10 5.16
C ARG A 132 -10.04 14.01 3.98
N HIS A 133 -10.98 14.15 3.05
CA HIS A 133 -10.82 14.97 1.85
C HIS A 133 -9.51 14.68 1.07
N ARG A 134 -9.23 13.40 0.82
CA ARG A 134 -7.97 12.94 0.22
C ARG A 134 -8.19 11.90 -0.88
N LEU A 135 -7.43 12.03 -1.96
CA LEU A 135 -7.24 10.95 -2.93
C LEU A 135 -6.44 9.85 -2.24
N MET A 136 -6.95 8.62 -2.27
CA MET A 136 -6.45 7.50 -1.50
C MET A 136 -5.66 6.53 -2.37
N PHE A 137 -4.52 6.11 -1.85
CA PHE A 137 -3.58 5.19 -2.48
C PHE A 137 -3.43 3.97 -1.57
N PRO A 138 -4.07 2.83 -1.86
CA PRO A 138 -3.87 1.63 -1.07
C PRO A 138 -2.42 1.14 -1.22
N ILE A 139 -1.78 0.84 -0.10
CA ILE A 139 -0.42 0.28 -0.06
C ILE A 139 -0.56 -1.22 0.10
N ARG A 140 0.06 -1.98 -0.82
CA ARG A 140 -0.01 -3.43 -0.87
C ARG A 140 1.33 -4.05 -0.54
N ASP A 141 1.31 -5.09 0.28
CA ASP A 141 2.50 -5.90 0.56
C ASP A 141 2.90 -6.76 -0.65
N ARG A 142 3.97 -7.56 -0.48
CA ARG A 142 4.47 -8.47 -1.53
C ARG A 142 3.46 -9.49 -2.04
N ARG A 143 2.47 -9.87 -1.20
CA ARG A 143 1.38 -10.81 -1.55
C ARG A 143 0.17 -10.09 -2.14
N GLY A 144 0.25 -8.76 -2.24
CA GLY A 144 -0.82 -7.94 -2.76
C GLY A 144 -1.93 -7.67 -1.76
N ARG A 145 -1.73 -7.85 -0.45
CA ARG A 145 -2.72 -7.50 0.58
C ARG A 145 -2.60 -6.03 0.96
N VAL A 146 -3.70 -5.32 1.17
CA VAL A 146 -3.65 -3.95 1.70
C VAL A 146 -3.12 -3.96 3.13
N VAL A 147 -2.05 -3.20 3.35
CA VAL A 147 -1.40 -3.03 4.67
C VAL A 147 -1.58 -1.63 5.24
N GLY A 148 -1.87 -0.64 4.39
CA GLY A 148 -2.08 0.74 4.80
C GLY A 148 -2.48 1.61 3.62
N PHE A 149 -2.48 2.93 3.85
CA PHE A 149 -2.88 3.91 2.84
C PHE A 149 -1.94 5.10 2.81
N GLY A 150 -1.70 5.62 1.61
CA GLY A 150 -1.33 7.00 1.37
C GLY A 150 -2.57 7.83 1.05
N GLY A 151 -2.55 9.11 1.38
CA GLY A 151 -3.64 10.04 1.12
C GLY A 151 -3.12 11.42 0.72
N ARG A 152 -3.56 11.92 -0.43
CA ARG A 152 -3.14 13.22 -0.96
C ARG A 152 -4.29 14.22 -0.92
N VAL A 153 -4.08 15.42 -0.36
CA VAL A 153 -5.07 16.49 -0.43
C VAL A 153 -5.27 16.95 -1.87
N LEU A 154 -6.43 17.47 -2.22
CA LEU A 154 -6.72 17.99 -3.57
C LEU A 154 -6.50 19.51 -3.69
N ASP A 155 -6.45 20.19 -2.55
CA ASP A 155 -6.31 21.63 -2.36
C ASP A 155 -4.93 21.97 -1.76
N ASP A 156 -4.82 23.18 -1.20
CA ASP A 156 -3.59 23.68 -0.55
C ASP A 156 -3.46 23.25 0.92
N SER A 157 -4.31 22.33 1.39
CA SER A 157 -4.26 21.82 2.76
C SER A 157 -2.95 21.07 3.04
N THR A 158 -2.46 21.15 4.28
CA THR A 158 -1.25 20.46 4.70
C THR A 158 -1.54 19.32 5.69
N PRO A 159 -0.74 18.24 5.71
CA PRO A 159 0.35 17.94 4.77
C PRO A 159 -0.20 17.47 3.41
N LYS A 160 0.58 17.76 2.34
CA LYS A 160 0.25 17.38 0.95
C LYS A 160 -0.04 15.89 0.81
N TYR A 161 0.80 15.06 1.43
CA TYR A 161 0.62 13.63 1.57
C TYR A 161 0.59 13.24 3.05
N LEU A 162 -0.26 12.27 3.36
CA LEU A 162 -0.38 11.64 4.67
C LEU A 162 -0.33 10.14 4.46
N ASN A 163 0.52 9.44 5.22
CA ASN A 163 0.57 7.97 5.20
C ASN A 163 -0.06 7.42 6.49
N SER A 164 -0.47 6.16 6.43
CA SER A 164 -0.73 5.36 7.62
C SER A 164 0.46 5.49 8.60
N PRO A 165 0.18 5.51 9.92
CA PRO A 165 1.25 5.43 10.92
C PRO A 165 1.89 4.04 10.85
N GLU A 166 3.02 3.84 11.54
CA GLU A 166 3.53 2.49 11.78
C GLU A 166 2.46 1.63 12.47
N THR A 167 2.24 0.41 12.00
CA THR A 167 1.28 -0.54 12.59
C THR A 167 1.85 -1.95 12.58
N VAL A 168 1.12 -2.90 13.17
CA VAL A 168 1.48 -4.32 13.11
C VAL A 168 1.46 -4.92 11.69
N LEU A 169 0.84 -4.23 10.73
CA LEU A 169 0.76 -4.65 9.32
C LEU A 169 1.61 -3.78 8.38
N PHE A 170 2.04 -2.61 8.82
CA PHE A 170 2.62 -1.61 7.93
C PHE A 170 3.85 -0.96 8.55
N HIS A 171 4.97 -1.14 7.86
CA HIS A 171 6.25 -0.54 8.20
C HIS A 171 6.78 0.26 7.01
N LYS A 172 6.88 1.59 7.14
CA LYS A 172 7.29 2.45 6.01
C LYS A 172 8.67 2.08 5.48
N GLY A 173 9.56 1.67 6.37
CA GLY A 173 10.92 1.25 6.04
C GLY A 173 11.01 -0.11 5.35
N GLU A 174 9.90 -0.84 5.23
CA GLU A 174 9.86 -2.17 4.58
C GLU A 174 8.91 -2.22 3.39
N GLU A 175 8.00 -1.26 3.25
CA GLU A 175 7.04 -1.27 2.14
C GLU A 175 7.47 -0.33 1.00
N LEU A 176 7.31 -0.80 -0.23
CA LEU A 176 7.55 -0.04 -1.46
C LEU A 176 6.26 0.04 -2.26
N TYR A 177 5.75 1.26 -2.46
CA TYR A 177 4.55 1.44 -3.27
C TYR A 177 4.81 1.02 -4.72
N GLY A 178 3.85 0.33 -5.34
CA GLY A 178 3.95 -0.13 -6.72
C GLY A 178 4.70 -1.46 -6.90
N LEU A 179 5.40 -1.98 -5.88
CA LEU A 179 6.18 -3.21 -6.03
C LEU A 179 5.30 -4.42 -6.40
N PHE A 180 4.12 -4.54 -5.77
CA PHE A 180 3.16 -5.59 -6.12
C PHE A 180 2.71 -5.48 -7.59
N GLN A 181 2.34 -4.28 -8.02
CA GLN A 181 1.91 -4.00 -9.39
C GLN A 181 3.03 -4.30 -10.39
N ALA A 182 4.26 -3.87 -10.09
CA ALA A 182 5.43 -4.10 -10.93
C ALA A 182 5.72 -5.58 -11.13
N ARG A 183 5.67 -6.37 -10.06
CA ARG A 183 5.84 -7.84 -10.12
C ARG A 183 4.72 -8.52 -10.87
N LYS A 184 3.49 -8.03 -10.73
CA LYS A 184 2.33 -8.59 -11.44
C LYS A 184 2.39 -8.30 -12.94
N ALA A 185 2.86 -7.12 -13.33
CA ALA A 185 2.97 -6.69 -14.72
C ALA A 185 4.18 -7.33 -15.44
N ASN A 186 5.23 -7.69 -14.70
CA ASN A 186 6.49 -8.16 -15.26
C ASN A 186 6.85 -9.55 -14.73
N ARG A 187 6.90 -10.56 -15.61
CA ARG A 187 7.32 -11.92 -15.23
C ARG A 187 8.73 -11.95 -14.64
N VAL A 188 9.62 -11.11 -15.18
CA VAL A 188 10.99 -10.92 -14.70
C VAL A 188 11.28 -9.43 -14.69
N LEU A 189 11.61 -8.88 -13.52
CA LEU A 189 12.01 -7.48 -13.37
C LEU A 189 13.51 -7.36 -13.62
N GLN A 190 13.90 -7.05 -14.86
CA GLN A 190 15.32 -6.82 -15.19
C GLN A 190 15.91 -5.61 -14.44
N ARG A 191 15.07 -4.60 -14.22
CA ARG A 191 15.41 -3.36 -13.52
C ARG A 191 14.21 -2.89 -12.71
N VAL A 192 14.45 -2.28 -11.56
CA VAL A 192 13.45 -1.49 -10.81
C VAL A 192 13.87 -0.03 -10.74
N ILE A 193 12.93 0.89 -10.97
CA ILE A 193 13.15 2.34 -10.86
C ILE A 193 12.55 2.82 -9.53
N ILE A 194 13.36 3.39 -8.65
CA ILE A 194 12.90 4.02 -7.41
C ILE A 194 12.66 5.51 -7.68
N VAL A 195 11.43 5.96 -7.46
CA VAL A 195 10.99 7.36 -7.56
C VAL A 195 10.51 7.90 -6.20
N GLU A 196 10.21 9.19 -6.12
CA GLU A 196 9.93 9.87 -4.85
C GLU A 196 8.54 9.60 -4.28
N GLY A 197 7.52 9.43 -5.11
CA GLY A 197 6.16 9.33 -4.61
C GLY A 197 5.17 8.51 -5.45
N TYR A 198 3.99 8.33 -4.86
CA TYR A 198 2.88 7.59 -5.46
C TYR A 198 2.54 8.04 -6.88
N MET A 199 2.47 9.36 -7.08
CA MET A 199 2.07 9.92 -8.36
C MET A 199 3.12 9.67 -9.45
N ASP A 200 4.40 9.59 -9.10
CA ASP A 200 5.47 9.32 -10.07
C ASP A 200 5.38 7.86 -10.54
N VAL A 201 5.14 6.93 -9.61
CA VAL A 201 4.88 5.51 -9.94
C VAL A 201 3.68 5.37 -10.87
N ILE A 202 2.57 6.04 -10.54
CA ILE A 202 1.32 5.94 -11.32
C ILE A 202 1.48 6.61 -12.69
N ALA A 203 2.14 7.76 -12.76
CA ALA A 203 2.38 8.45 -14.03
C ALA A 203 3.33 7.66 -14.95
N LEU A 204 4.37 7.03 -14.38
CA LEU A 204 5.23 6.11 -15.14
C LEU A 204 4.44 4.91 -15.64
N ALA A 205 3.57 4.32 -14.81
CA ALA A 205 2.73 3.20 -15.23
C ALA A 205 1.73 3.60 -16.34
N GLU A 206 1.12 4.79 -16.24
CA GLU A 206 0.29 5.38 -17.31
C GLU A 206 1.08 5.52 -18.62
N ALA A 207 2.35 5.91 -18.55
CA ALA A 207 3.25 5.99 -19.70
C ALA A 207 3.80 4.61 -20.17
N GLY A 208 3.32 3.50 -19.60
CA GLY A 208 3.74 2.14 -19.95
C GLY A 208 5.02 1.65 -19.24
N ILE A 209 5.57 2.44 -18.32
CA ILE A 209 6.74 2.08 -17.50
C ILE A 209 6.24 1.43 -16.20
N SER A 210 6.16 0.10 -16.22
CA SER A 210 5.51 -0.69 -15.17
C SER A 210 6.45 -1.21 -14.08
N ASN A 211 7.73 -0.81 -14.08
CA ASN A 211 8.75 -1.28 -13.14
C ASN A 211 9.18 -0.20 -12.13
N ALA A 212 8.35 0.81 -11.90
CA ALA A 212 8.58 1.88 -10.94
C ALA A 212 8.04 1.55 -9.55
N VAL A 213 8.77 1.96 -8.51
CA VAL A 213 8.37 1.86 -7.10
C VAL A 213 8.71 3.15 -6.35
N ALA A 214 8.03 3.43 -5.24
CA ALA A 214 8.34 4.58 -4.40
C ALA A 214 8.45 4.21 -2.92
N THR A 215 9.32 4.93 -2.21
CA THR A 215 9.35 4.91 -0.75
C THR A 215 8.19 5.72 -0.19
N LEU A 216 7.84 5.47 1.08
CA LEU A 216 6.59 5.96 1.67
C LEU A 216 6.84 7.17 2.58
N GLY A 217 7.44 8.21 2.00
CA GLY A 217 7.82 9.43 2.72
C GLY A 217 9.05 9.25 3.61
N THR A 218 9.94 8.34 3.24
CA THR A 218 11.21 8.05 3.93
C THR A 218 12.35 7.95 2.91
N ALA A 219 13.59 8.06 3.37
CA ALA A 219 14.72 7.63 2.56
C ALA A 219 14.63 6.11 2.28
N THR A 220 15.27 5.67 1.19
CA THR A 220 15.45 4.24 0.91
C THR A 220 16.20 3.58 2.05
N THR A 221 15.68 2.44 2.53
CA THR A 221 16.30 1.69 3.63
C THR A 221 17.05 0.46 3.13
N GLU A 222 17.88 -0.13 3.98
CA GLU A 222 18.51 -1.43 3.69
C GLU A 222 17.46 -2.54 3.49
N HIS A 223 16.31 -2.47 4.17
CA HIS A 223 15.22 -3.43 3.99
C HIS A 223 14.60 -3.33 2.60
N HIS A 224 14.36 -2.11 2.10
CA HIS A 224 13.91 -1.89 0.73
C HIS A 224 14.87 -2.51 -0.28
N LEU A 225 16.18 -2.26 -0.12
CA LEU A 225 17.20 -2.81 -1.01
C LEU A 225 17.26 -4.34 -0.95
N LYS A 226 17.24 -4.93 0.24
CA LYS A 226 17.20 -6.40 0.42
C LYS A 226 15.97 -7.03 -0.23
N GLN A 227 14.82 -6.36 -0.19
CA GLN A 227 13.62 -6.85 -0.86
C GLN A 227 13.75 -6.77 -2.38
N LEU A 228 14.32 -5.68 -2.91
CA LEU A 228 14.52 -5.47 -4.35
C LEU A 228 15.56 -6.43 -4.93
N GLN A 229 16.65 -6.70 -4.22
CA GLN A 229 17.68 -7.68 -4.62
C GLN A 229 17.12 -9.11 -4.82
N ARG A 230 15.97 -9.43 -4.22
CA ARG A 230 15.30 -10.72 -4.44
C ARG A 230 14.49 -10.78 -5.74
N VAL A 231 14.25 -9.64 -6.38
CA VAL A 231 13.38 -9.56 -7.57
C VAL A 231 14.07 -8.97 -8.78
N THR A 232 15.19 -8.27 -8.60
CA THR A 232 15.96 -7.65 -9.67
C THR A 232 17.44 -7.52 -9.30
N GLU A 233 18.32 -7.53 -10.31
CA GLU A 233 19.75 -7.28 -10.14
C GLU A 233 20.11 -5.79 -10.34
N GLU A 234 19.23 -5.00 -10.95
CA GLU A 234 19.47 -3.59 -11.27
C GLU A 234 18.44 -2.67 -10.61
N VAL A 235 18.93 -1.73 -9.81
CA VAL A 235 18.11 -0.68 -9.18
C VAL A 235 18.57 0.68 -9.70
N VAL A 236 17.64 1.47 -10.22
CA VAL A 236 17.89 2.82 -10.72
C VAL A 236 17.13 3.82 -9.85
N PHE A 237 17.84 4.81 -9.32
CA PHE A 237 17.23 5.93 -8.60
C PHE A 237 16.88 7.06 -9.56
N CYS A 238 15.62 7.45 -9.60
CA CYS A 238 15.09 8.55 -10.41
C CYS A 238 14.37 9.53 -9.47
N PHE A 239 15.15 10.43 -8.87
CA PHE A 239 14.66 11.47 -7.97
C PHE A 239 14.60 12.82 -8.67
N ASP A 240 13.87 13.77 -8.10
CA ASP A 240 13.67 15.08 -8.66
C ASP A 240 15.01 15.81 -8.84
N GLY A 241 15.11 16.60 -9.91
CA GLY A 241 16.33 17.35 -10.26
C GLY A 241 16.69 18.49 -9.29
N ASP A 242 16.11 18.52 -8.10
CA ASP A 242 16.30 19.56 -7.10
C ASP A 242 17.37 19.16 -6.05
N LYS A 243 17.57 20.02 -5.04
CA LYS A 243 18.55 19.77 -3.98
C LYS A 243 18.15 18.59 -3.10
N ALA A 244 16.86 18.38 -2.85
CA ALA A 244 16.36 17.30 -2.02
C ALA A 244 16.55 15.95 -2.73
N GLY A 245 16.20 15.87 -4.02
CA GLY A 245 16.38 14.67 -4.84
C GLY A 245 17.86 14.28 -4.99
N ARG A 246 18.76 15.24 -5.22
CA ARG A 246 20.22 14.97 -5.21
C ARG A 246 20.73 14.43 -3.87
N ASN A 247 20.26 14.98 -2.75
CA ASN A 247 20.61 14.50 -1.41
C ASN A 247 19.99 13.12 -1.11
N ALA A 248 18.84 12.80 -1.68
CA ALA A 248 18.23 11.48 -1.58
C ALA A 248 19.03 10.44 -2.37
N ALA A 249 19.46 10.78 -3.60
CA ALA A 249 20.30 9.91 -4.43
C ALA A 249 21.61 9.55 -3.73
N TRP A 250 22.29 10.54 -3.14
CA TRP A 250 23.55 10.33 -2.42
C TRP A 250 23.40 9.44 -1.18
N ARG A 251 22.25 9.47 -0.50
CA ARG A 251 21.99 8.62 0.67
C ARG A 251 21.63 7.18 0.30
N ALA A 252 21.16 6.97 -0.92
CA ALA A 252 20.67 5.68 -1.39
C ALA A 252 21.73 4.86 -2.16
N ALA A 253 22.74 5.55 -2.72
CA ALA A 253 23.94 4.95 -3.31
C ALA A 253 24.91 4.45 -2.22
#